data_AF-A0A4P6HMU1-F1
#
_entry.id   AF-A0A4P6HMU1-F1
#
_cell.length_a   1.000
_cell.length_b   1.000
_cell.length_c   1.000
_cell.angle_alpha   90.00
_cell.angle_beta   90.00
_cell.angle_gamma   90.00
#
_symmetry.space_group_name_H-M   'P 1'
#
loop_
_entity.id
_entity.type
_entity.pdbx_description
1 polymer ?
#
loop_
_entity_poly.entity_id
_entity_poly.type
_entity_poly.pdbx_seq_one_letter_code
_entity_poly.pdbx_strand_id
1 'polypeptide(L)'
;MLLFDQSKAIERALGEEAAKPVIEAFQAADQRVMSALLAEVATKADLERFRGEVNTRLARLENMVKVLIGLTALAVAFFSPVAEKLLALVK
;
A
#
# COMPACT_ATOMS: atom_id res chain seq x y z
N MET A 1 -16.95 1.55 22.34
CA MET A 1 -16.80 1.44 23.80
C MET A 1 -17.81 2.38 24.43
N LEU A 2 -18.61 1.91 25.40
CA LEU A 2 -19.62 2.76 26.04
C LEU A 2 -18.93 3.86 26.86
N LEU A 3 -19.38 5.10 26.66
CA LEU A 3 -18.97 6.24 27.49
C LEU A 3 -19.65 6.15 28.86
N PHE A 4 -19.03 6.73 29.89
CA PHE A 4 -19.53 6.70 31.28
C PHE A 4 -20.99 7.15 31.40
N ASP A 5 -21.38 8.20 30.67
CA ASP A 5 -22.76 8.71 30.69
C ASP A 5 -23.76 7.73 30.05
N GLN A 6 -23.31 6.96 29.06
CA GLN A 6 -24.15 5.96 28.40
C GLN A 6 -24.33 4.71 29.28
N SER A 7 -23.28 4.25 29.97
CA SER A 7 -23.43 3.17 30.96
C SER A 7 -24.33 3.58 32.12
N LYS A 8 -24.20 4.82 32.61
CA LYS A 8 -25.08 5.40 33.64
C LYS A 8 -26.54 5.50 33.22
N ALA A 9 -26.81 5.81 31.95
CA ALA A 9 -28.16 5.85 31.42
C ALA A 9 -28.81 4.44 31.38
N ILE A 10 -28.02 3.43 31.00
CA ILE A 10 -28.45 2.02 30.98
C ILE A 10 -28.73 1.51 32.41
N GLU A 11 -27.85 1.81 33.35
CA GLU A 11 -28.03 1.51 34.78
C GLU A 11 -29.30 2.17 35.36
N ARG A 12 -29.57 3.42 35.00
CA ARG A 12 -30.80 4.12 35.42
C ARG A 12 -32.08 3.52 34.82
N ALA A 13 -32.01 2.97 33.61
CA ALA A 13 -33.17 2.45 32.89
C ALA A 13 -33.51 1.00 33.30
N LEU A 14 -32.51 0.17 33.56
CA LEU A 14 -32.67 -1.27 33.81
C LEU A 14 -32.48 -1.66 35.28
N GLY A 15 -31.89 -0.78 36.10
CA GLY A 15 -31.38 -1.13 37.42
C GLY A 15 -30.01 -1.80 37.34
N GLU A 16 -29.22 -1.66 38.41
CA GLU A 16 -27.79 -1.99 38.44
C GLU A 16 -27.50 -3.48 38.13
N GLU A 17 -28.34 -4.39 38.63
CA GLU A 17 -28.22 -5.84 38.39
C GLU A 17 -28.48 -6.24 36.93
N ALA A 18 -29.51 -5.66 36.31
CA ALA A 18 -29.90 -6.01 34.94
C ALA A 18 -29.08 -5.25 33.88
N ALA A 19 -28.54 -4.09 34.22
CA ALA A 19 -27.70 -3.29 33.33
C ALA A 19 -26.31 -3.91 33.10
N LYS A 20 -25.73 -4.52 34.13
CA LYS A 20 -24.38 -5.11 34.09
C LYS A 20 -24.16 -6.10 32.93
N PRO A 21 -24.99 -7.15 32.74
CA PRO A 21 -24.81 -8.08 31.62
C PRO A 21 -25.04 -7.42 30.25
N VAL A 22 -25.89 -6.39 30.16
CA VAL A 22 -26.15 -5.65 28.92
C VAL A 22 -24.93 -4.82 28.51
N ILE A 23 -24.33 -4.10 29.47
CA ILE A 23 -23.12 -3.30 29.25
C ILE A 23 -21.97 -4.19 28.81
N GLU A 24 -21.77 -5.33 29.47
CA GLU A 24 -20.72 -6.30 29.12
C GLU A 24 -20.91 -6.88 27.72
N ALA A 25 -22.14 -7.29 27.36
CA ALA A 25 -22.46 -7.79 26.03
C ALA A 25 -22.21 -6.73 24.94
N PHE A 26 -22.54 -5.47 25.20
CA PHE A 26 -22.33 -4.38 24.27
C PHE A 26 -20.84 -4.09 24.07
N GLN A 27 -20.06 -4.09 25.15
CA GLN A 27 -18.60 -3.91 25.07
C GLN A 27 -17.92 -5.06 24.33
N ALA A 28 -18.35 -6.31 24.56
CA ALA A 28 -17.82 -7.47 23.85
C ALA A 28 -18.15 -7.43 22.35
N ALA A 29 -19.36 -7.01 21.99
CA ALA A 29 -19.76 -6.83 20.59
C ALA A 29 -18.96 -5.71 19.91
N ASP A 30 -18.79 -4.58 20.58
CA ASP A 30 -18.03 -3.42 20.09
C ASP A 30 -16.56 -3.75 19.85
N GLN A 31 -15.91 -4.50 20.75
CA GLN A 31 -14.55 -4.98 20.56
C GLN A 31 -14.42 -5.91 19.34
N ARG A 32 -15.37 -6.82 19.15
CA ARG A 32 -15.37 -7.72 17.98
C ARG A 32 -15.53 -6.94 16.67
N VAL A 33 -16.48 -6.01 16.62
CA VAL A 33 -16.70 -5.16 15.44
C VAL A 33 -15.48 -4.32 15.13
N MET A 34 -14.85 -3.70 16.15
CA MET A 34 -13.64 -2.93 15.97
C MET A 34 -12.49 -3.81 15.44
N SER A 35 -12.33 -5.02 15.97
CA SER A 35 -11.29 -5.95 15.50
C SER A 35 -11.50 -6.40 14.05
N ALA A 36 -12.75 -6.63 13.63
CA ALA A 36 -13.10 -6.99 12.26
C ALA A 36 -12.85 -5.82 11.31
N LEU A 37 -13.25 -4.61 11.68
CA LEU A 37 -12.99 -3.39 10.90
C LEU A 37 -11.50 -3.12 10.74
N LEU A 38 -10.70 -3.29 11.80
CA LEU A 38 -9.25 -3.12 11.72
C LEU A 38 -8.58 -4.17 10.82
N ALA A 39 -9.16 -5.36 10.70
CA ALA A 39 -8.66 -6.40 9.82
C ALA A 39 -9.04 -6.16 8.34
N GLU A 40 -10.20 -5.55 8.07
CA GLU A 40 -10.69 -5.27 6.72
C GLU A 40 -10.24 -3.91 6.17
N VAL A 41 -9.93 -2.95 7.04
CA VAL A 41 -9.48 -1.61 6.62
C VAL A 41 -8.00 -1.64 6.26
N ALA A 42 -7.71 -1.35 4.99
CA ALA A 42 -6.35 -1.09 4.53
C ALA A 42 -5.73 0.03 5.36
N THR A 43 -4.66 -0.30 6.09
CA THR A 43 -4.01 0.66 6.97
C THR A 43 -3.07 1.58 6.19
N LYS A 44 -2.67 2.70 6.78
CA LYS A 44 -1.64 3.59 6.19
C LYS A 44 -0.35 2.83 5.89
N ALA A 45 0.01 1.85 6.71
CA ALA A 45 1.18 1.01 6.51
C ALA A 45 1.07 0.13 5.26
N ASP A 46 -0.12 -0.38 4.94
CA ASP A 46 -0.36 -1.18 3.74
C ASP A 46 -0.24 -0.32 2.46
N LEU A 47 -0.73 0.91 2.52
CA LEU A 47 -0.56 1.91 1.46
C LEU A 47 0.92 2.27 1.23
N GLU A 48 1.69 2.46 2.29
CA GLU A 48 3.12 2.73 2.19
C GLU A 48 3.89 1.56 1.61
N ARG A 49 3.58 0.32 2.03
CA ARG A 49 4.14 -0.90 1.45
C ARG A 49 3.84 -1.02 -0.03
N PHE A 50 2.57 -0.85 -0.41
CA PHE A 50 2.15 -0.90 -1.81
C PHE A 50 2.86 0.17 -2.66
N ARG A 51 2.97 1.40 -2.14
CA ARG A 51 3.70 2.48 -2.81
C ARG A 51 5.19 2.15 -2.98
N GLY A 52 5.81 1.54 -1.97
CA GLY A 52 7.20 1.08 -2.04
C GLY A 52 7.41 0.00 -3.11
N GLU A 53 6.51 -0.97 -3.19
CA GLU A 53 6.55 -2.02 -4.21
C GLU A 53 6.37 -1.46 -5.63
N VAL A 54 5.41 -0.55 -5.82
CA VAL A 54 5.17 0.10 -7.11
C VAL A 54 6.40 0.90 -7.55
N ASN A 55 6.99 1.71 -6.65
CA ASN A 55 8.19 2.47 -6.96
C ASN A 55 9.37 1.57 -7.34
N THR A 56 9.53 0.45 -6.65
CA THR A 56 10.61 -0.52 -6.94
C THR A 56 10.42 -1.14 -8.33
N ARG A 57 9.19 -1.51 -8.69
CA ARG A 57 8.87 -2.03 -10.02
C ARG A 57 9.09 -0.99 -11.12
N LEU A 58 8.67 0.26 -10.88
CA LEU A 58 8.90 1.37 -11.81
C LEU A 58 10.40 1.63 -12.02
N ALA A 59 11.20 1.66 -10.96
CA ALA A 59 12.65 1.82 -11.07
C ALA A 59 13.31 0.69 -11.87
N ARG A 60 12.84 -0.55 -11.71
CA ARG A 60 13.31 -1.69 -12.52
C ARG A 60 12.96 -1.50 -14.00
N LEU A 61 11.73 -1.10 -14.31
CA LEU A 61 11.31 -0.83 -15.69
C LEU A 61 12.11 0.31 -16.31
N GLU A 62 12.32 1.40 -15.58
CA GLU A 62 13.13 2.54 -16.03
C GLU A 62 14.56 2.11 -16.39
N ASN A 63 15.19 1.30 -15.54
CA ASN A 63 16.53 0.78 -15.81
C ASN A 63 16.57 -0.13 -17.05
N MET A 64 15.57 -1.01 -17.22
CA MET A 64 15.48 -1.85 -18.42
C MET A 64 15.36 -1.00 -19.69
N VAL A 65 14.52 0.05 -19.65
CA VAL A 65 14.36 0.98 -20.79
C VAL A 65 15.67 1.70 -21.08
N LYS A 66 16.38 2.21 -20.06
CA LYS A 66 17.69 2.85 -20.23
C LYS A 66 18.71 1.92 -20.90
N VAL A 67 18.76 0.66 -20.46
CA VAL A 67 19.64 -0.35 -21.06
C VAL A 67 19.27 -0.62 -22.51
N LEU A 68 17.98 -0.78 -22.83
CA LEU A 68 17.52 -1.00 -24.20
C LEU A 68 17.85 0.18 -25.12
N ILE A 69 17.66 1.41 -24.64
CA ILE A 69 18.06 2.61 -25.39
C ILE A 69 19.58 2.61 -25.61
N GLY A 70 20.37 2.31 -24.59
CA GLY A 70 21.83 2.23 -24.70
C GLY A 70 22.29 1.18 -25.70
N LEU A 71 21.73 -0.02 -25.65
CA LEU A 71 22.01 -1.10 -26.61
C LEU A 71 21.59 -0.72 -28.04
N THR A 72 20.46 -0.03 -28.20
CA THR A 72 19.99 0.43 -29.51
C THR A 72 20.93 1.50 -30.07
N ALA A 73 21.33 2.48 -29.25
CA ALA A 73 22.31 3.50 -29.65
C ALA A 73 23.66 2.87 -30.04
N LEU A 74 24.10 1.85 -29.30
CA LEU A 74 25.32 1.11 -29.58
C LEU A 74 25.20 0.36 -30.92
N ALA A 75 24.10 -0.37 -31.15
CA ALA A 75 23.83 -1.02 -32.42
C ALA A 75 23.82 -0.03 -33.59
N VAL A 76 23.15 1.12 -33.43
CA VAL A 76 23.17 2.19 -34.43
C VAL A 76 24.59 2.69 -34.68
N ALA A 77 25.43 2.84 -33.66
CA ALA A 77 26.83 3.25 -33.84
C ALA A 77 27.65 2.21 -34.64
N PHE A 78 27.44 0.92 -34.41
CA PHE A 78 28.13 -0.16 -35.13
C PHE A 78 27.65 -0.36 -36.57
N PHE A 79 26.38 -0.05 -36.88
CA PHE A 79 25.77 -0.20 -38.20
C PHE A 79 25.46 1.14 -38.89
N SER A 80 25.97 2.25 -38.36
CA SER A 80 25.72 3.57 -38.92
C SER A 80 26.45 3.70 -40.27
N PRO A 81 25.81 4.28 -41.30
CA PRO A 81 26.46 4.65 -42.56
C PRO A 81 27.70 5.54 -42.35
N VAL A 82 27.80 6.21 -41.19
CA VAL A 82 28.97 7.02 -40.80
C VAL A 82 30.16 6.14 -40.43
N ALA A 83 29.95 4.97 -39.81
CA ALA A 83 31.02 4.02 -39.48
C ALA A 83 31.61 3.38 -40.75
N GLU A 84 30.76 3.03 -41.73
CA GLU A 84 31.20 2.59 -43.05
C GLU A 84 31.99 3.67 -43.80
N LYS A 85 31.54 4.93 -43.75
CA LYS A 85 32.25 6.07 -44.36
C LYS A 85 33.60 6.34 -43.70
N LEU A 86 33.72 6.16 -42.38
CA LEU A 86 35.00 6.30 -41.67
C LEU A 86 35.96 5.13 -41.97
N LEU A 87 35.47 3.89 -42.06
CA LEU A 87 36.27 2.73 -42.47
C LEU A 87 36.77 2.86 -43.92
N ALA A 88 35.99 3.46 -44.81
CA ALA A 88 36.41 3.73 -46.19
C ALA A 88 37.48 4.83 -46.31
N LEU A 89 37.62 5.71 -45.32
CA LEU A 89 38.65 6.75 -45.26
C LEU A 89 39.98 6.26 -44.66
N VAL A 90 39.98 5.11 -43.96
CA VAL A 90 41.16 4.50 -43.34
C VAL A 90 41.78 3.41 -44.23
N LYS A 91 41.10 3.00 -45.30
CA LYS A 91 41.67 2.20 -46.40
C LYS A 91 42.34 3.09 -47.43
#